data_AF-A0A8X6HYI8-F1
#
_entry.id   AF-A0A8X6HYI8-F1
#
_cell.length_a   1.000
_cell.length_b   1.000
_cell.length_c   1.000
_cell.angle_alpha   90.00
_cell.angle_beta   90.00
_cell.angle_gamma   90.00
#
_symmetry.space_group_name_H-M   'P 1'
#
loop_
_entity.id
_entity.type
_entity.pdbx_description
1 polymer ?
#
loop_
_entity_poly.entity_id
_entity_poly.type
_entity_poly.pdbx_seq_one_letter_code
_entity_poly.pdbx_strand_id
1 'polypeptide(L)'
;MTRWEKRGKIQKTIPNFDSETGPSDEIMNMDDQSPVAIFLALFSVQLMESIVFQSNLYATQSGKNFSPLTLEELILFLAINLTMGVKRLPSYRDYWSTSDILHDP
;
A
#
# COMPACT_ATOMS: atom_id res chain seq x y z
N MET A 1 -36.66 4.89 -14.21
CA MET A 1 -35.52 5.30 -15.06
C MET A 1 -35.30 6.79 -14.82
N THR A 2 -34.36 7.16 -13.94
CA THR A 2 -34.10 8.57 -13.58
C THR A 2 -33.23 9.20 -14.66
N ARG A 3 -33.77 10.22 -15.34
CA ARG A 3 -33.10 10.99 -16.38
C ARG A 3 -32.20 12.03 -15.71
N TRP A 4 -30.91 11.98 -15.96
CA TRP A 4 -29.97 12.99 -15.49
C TRP A 4 -30.24 14.32 -16.19
N GLU A 5 -30.40 15.39 -15.41
CA GLU A 5 -30.45 16.77 -15.90
C GLU A 5 -29.35 17.60 -15.25
N LYS A 6 -28.67 18.40 -16.08
CA LYS A 6 -27.58 19.27 -15.64
C LYS A 6 -28.17 20.46 -14.88
N ARG A 7 -28.03 20.47 -13.55
CA ARG A 7 -28.32 21.67 -12.74
C ARG A 7 -27.40 22.81 -13.20
N GLY A 8 -27.93 24.04 -13.18
CA GLY A 8 -27.42 25.22 -13.89
C GLY A 8 -25.96 25.62 -13.63
N LYS A 9 -25.53 26.73 -14.23
CA LYS A 9 -24.14 27.23 -14.18
C LYS A 9 -23.70 27.44 -12.72
N ILE A 10 -22.99 26.45 -12.16
CA ILE A 10 -22.32 26.55 -10.85
C ILE A 10 -21.28 27.68 -10.98
N GLN A 11 -21.35 28.68 -10.11
CA GLN A 11 -20.27 29.66 -10.00
C GLN A 11 -18.99 28.90 -9.62
N LYS A 12 -18.02 28.86 -10.54
CA LYS A 12 -16.71 28.27 -10.31
C LYS A 12 -15.84 29.25 -9.53
N THR A 13 -16.20 29.57 -8.30
CA THR A 13 -15.21 30.13 -7.37
C THR A 13 -14.28 28.99 -7.01
N ILE A 14 -13.13 28.93 -7.69
CA ILE A 14 -12.05 28.01 -7.33
C ILE A 14 -11.57 28.47 -5.95
N PRO A 15 -11.56 27.59 -4.92
CA PRO A 15 -11.01 27.95 -3.63
C PRO A 15 -9.54 28.38 -3.79
N ASN A 16 -9.11 29.40 -3.05
CA ASN A 16 -7.68 29.64 -2.91
C ASN A 16 -7.12 28.52 -2.03
N PHE A 17 -6.08 27.84 -2.51
CA PHE A 17 -5.40 26.75 -1.78
C PHE A 17 -4.05 27.28 -1.27
N ASP A 18 -4.13 28.11 -0.23
CA ASP A 18 -3.04 28.84 0.42
C ASP A 18 -2.63 28.25 1.78
N SER A 19 -3.11 27.03 2.08
CA SER A 19 -2.68 26.28 3.27
C SER A 19 -1.21 25.87 3.17
N GLU A 20 -0.55 25.71 4.32
CA GLU A 20 0.78 25.12 4.37
C GLU A 20 0.81 23.75 3.68
N THR A 21 1.90 23.50 2.96
CA THR A 21 2.11 22.30 2.16
C THR A 21 3.26 21.49 2.72
N GLY A 22 3.12 20.18 2.79
CA GLY A 22 4.18 19.27 3.22
C GLY A 22 3.65 18.17 4.13
N PRO A 23 4.56 17.36 4.70
CA PRO A 23 4.23 16.43 5.77
C PRO A 23 3.59 17.15 6.97
N SER A 24 2.70 16.46 7.67
CA SER A 24 2.08 16.98 8.89
C SER A 24 3.11 17.12 10.02
N ASP A 25 2.79 17.95 11.01
CA ASP A 25 3.58 18.07 12.25
C ASP A 25 3.82 16.73 12.94
N GLU A 26 2.86 15.80 12.84
CA GLU A 26 2.99 14.44 13.38
C GLU A 26 4.17 13.70 12.75
N ILE A 27 4.38 13.83 11.44
CA ILE A 27 5.49 13.21 10.71
C ILE A 27 6.80 14.00 10.94
N MET A 28 6.71 15.33 10.95
CA MET A 28 7.89 16.20 11.15
C MET A 28 8.51 16.05 12.53
N ASN A 29 7.71 15.75 13.55
CA ASN A 29 8.14 15.62 14.93
C ASN A 29 8.34 14.16 15.39
N MET A 30 8.37 13.19 14.48
CA MET A 30 8.72 11.81 14.82
C MET A 30 10.17 11.71 15.30
N ASP A 31 10.41 10.96 16.38
CA ASP A 31 11.75 10.68 16.89
C ASP A 31 12.60 9.87 15.88
N ASP A 32 11.95 8.98 15.12
CA ASP A 32 12.56 8.21 14.03
C ASP A 32 11.92 8.59 12.69
N GLN A 33 12.73 9.17 11.81
CA GLN A 33 12.36 9.52 10.44
C GLN A 33 12.98 8.58 9.41
N SER A 34 13.37 7.37 9.82
CA SER A 34 13.81 6.33 8.90
C SER A 34 12.70 6.02 7.87
N PRO A 35 13.06 5.56 6.65
CA PRO A 35 12.06 5.20 5.64
C PRO A 35 11.05 4.16 6.13
N VAL A 36 11.49 3.25 7.02
CA VAL A 36 10.61 2.24 7.63
C VAL A 36 9.63 2.88 8.60
N ALA A 37 10.09 3.80 9.46
CA ALA A 37 9.21 4.51 10.39
C ALA A 37 8.15 5.35 9.66
N ILE A 38 8.55 6.07 8.61
CA ILE A 38 7.61 6.83 7.76
C ILE A 38 6.61 5.89 7.08
N PHE A 39 7.08 4.75 6.55
CA PHE A 39 6.18 3.75 5.96
C PHE A 39 5.17 3.23 6.99
N LEU A 40 5.61 2.91 8.21
CA LEU A 40 4.74 2.41 9.28
C LEU A 40 3.78 3.49 9.82
N ALA A 41 4.12 4.78 9.71
CA ALA A 41 3.20 5.87 10.02
C ALA A 41 2.01 5.92 9.05
N LEU A 42 2.24 5.57 7.78
CA LEU A 42 1.21 5.52 6.74
C LEU A 42 0.49 4.16 6.67
N PHE A 43 1.22 3.08 6.95
CA PHE A 43 0.76 1.70 6.87
C PHE A 43 1.00 0.99 8.21
N SER A 44 0.13 1.30 9.17
CA SER A 44 0.32 0.93 10.57
C SER A 44 0.26 -0.58 10.82
N VAL A 45 0.87 -1.02 11.92
CA VAL A 45 0.82 -2.41 12.39
C VAL A 45 -0.62 -2.86 12.62
N GLN A 46 -1.48 -2.00 13.14
CA GLN A 46 -2.90 -2.32 13.39
C GLN A 46 -3.66 -2.55 12.08
N LEU A 47 -3.34 -1.77 11.03
CA LEU A 47 -3.89 -2.01 9.68
C LEU A 47 -3.42 -3.36 9.14
N MET A 48 -2.13 -3.68 9.30
CA MET A 48 -1.57 -4.96 8.88
C MET A 48 -2.21 -6.15 9.63
N GLU A 49 -2.38 -6.05 10.95
CA GLU A 49 -3.08 -7.07 11.74
C GLU A 49 -4.53 -7.26 11.28
N SER A 50 -5.21 -6.17 10.92
CA SER A 50 -6.56 -6.22 10.35
C SER A 50 -6.57 -6.97 9.01
N ILE A 51 -5.58 -6.74 8.14
CA ILE A 51 -5.43 -7.46 6.88
C ILE A 51 -5.19 -8.95 7.13
N VAL A 52 -4.30 -9.29 8.07
CA VAL A 52 -4.02 -10.68 8.45
C VAL A 52 -5.31 -11.37 8.91
N PHE A 53 -6.03 -10.76 9.84
CA PHE A 53 -7.27 -11.30 10.37
C PHE A 53 -8.31 -11.53 9.27
N GLN A 54 -8.57 -10.53 8.43
CA GLN A 54 -9.59 -10.62 7.38
C GLN A 54 -9.21 -11.62 6.28
N SER A 55 -7.92 -11.73 5.94
CA SER A 55 -7.43 -12.70 4.96
C SER A 55 -7.62 -14.14 5.44
N ASN A 56 -7.29 -14.41 6.70
CA ASN A 56 -7.49 -15.71 7.32
C ASN A 56 -8.98 -16.06 7.49
N LEU A 57 -9.80 -15.07 7.86
CA LEU A 57 -11.26 -15.24 7.95
C LEU A 57 -11.83 -15.64 6.60
N TYR A 58 -11.46 -14.93 5.53
CA TYR A 58 -11.89 -15.24 4.17
C TYR A 58 -11.45 -16.64 3.72
N ALA A 59 -10.20 -17.03 4.01
CA ALA A 59 -9.69 -18.35 3.66
C ALA A 59 -10.45 -19.47 4.39
N THR A 60 -10.76 -19.25 5.68
CA THR A 60 -11.60 -20.15 6.49
C THR A 60 -13.00 -20.29 5.90
N GLN A 61 -13.64 -19.19 5.53
CA GLN A 61 -14.98 -19.19 4.92
C GLN A 61 -15.00 -19.83 3.53
N SER A 62 -13.89 -19.76 2.79
CA SER A 62 -13.76 -20.36 1.46
C SER A 62 -13.65 -21.89 1.48
N GLY A 63 -13.47 -22.50 2.66
CA GLY A 63 -13.43 -23.96 2.83
C GLY A 63 -12.25 -24.66 2.16
N LYS A 64 -11.22 -23.91 1.76
CA LYS A 64 -9.99 -24.47 1.19
C LYS A 64 -9.00 -24.75 2.30
N ASN A 65 -8.16 -25.78 2.13
CA ASN A 65 -7.01 -25.97 3.00
C ASN A 65 -6.03 -24.81 2.79
N PHE A 66 -5.65 -24.14 3.87
CA PHE A 66 -4.69 -23.05 3.86
C PHE A 66 -3.85 -23.07 5.14
N SER A 67 -2.66 -22.49 5.06
CA SER A 67 -1.88 -22.14 6.25
C SER A 67 -2.26 -20.72 6.67
N PRO A 68 -2.55 -20.46 7.96
CA PRO A 68 -2.87 -19.12 8.41
C PRO A 68 -1.73 -18.14 8.11
N LEU A 69 -2.08 -17.04 7.43
CA LEU A 69 -1.19 -15.90 7.22
C LEU A 69 -0.79 -15.32 8.57
N THR A 70 0.49 -15.07 8.75
CA THR A 70 1.06 -14.36 9.89
C THR A 70 1.36 -12.90 9.54
N LEU A 71 1.55 -12.07 10.58
CA LEU A 71 1.98 -10.68 10.39
C LEU A 71 3.36 -10.60 9.71
N GLU A 72 4.28 -11.49 10.08
CA GLU A 72 5.62 -11.55 9.48
C GLU A 72 5.57 -11.88 7.98
N GLU A 73 4.76 -12.86 7.60
CA GLU A 73 4.56 -13.20 6.18
C GLU A 73 3.92 -12.06 5.39
N LEU A 74 2.99 -11.30 5.99
CA LEU A 74 2.42 -10.11 5.36
C LEU A 74 3.50 -9.02 5.17
N ILE A 75 4.33 -8.76 6.19
CA ILE A 75 5.44 -7.81 6.10
C ILE A 75 6.42 -8.23 5.01
N LEU A 76 6.78 -9.52 4.95
CA LEU A 76 7.66 -10.06 3.92
C LEU A 76 7.05 -9.91 2.52
N PHE A 77 5.76 -10.21 2.37
CA PHE A 77 5.03 -10.00 1.11
C PHE A 77 5.08 -8.54 0.66
N LEU A 78 4.88 -7.58 1.57
CA LEU A 78 4.99 -6.15 1.26
C LEU A 78 6.42 -5.74 0.88
N ALA A 79 7.43 -6.24 1.60
CA ALA A 79 8.83 -5.97 1.31
C ALA A 79 9.23 -6.45 -0.09
N ILE A 80 8.75 -7.63 -0.50
CA ILE A 80 8.93 -8.16 -1.85
C ILE A 80 8.28 -7.21 -2.88
N ASN A 81 7.05 -6.78 -2.66
CA ASN A 81 6.35 -5.85 -3.56
C ASN A 81 7.05 -4.48 -3.67
N LEU A 82 7.55 -3.94 -2.56
CA LEU A 82 8.34 -2.70 -2.56
C LEU A 82 9.62 -2.87 -3.36
N THR A 83 10.33 -3.99 -3.17
CA THR A 83 11.59 -4.29 -3.89
C THR A 83 11.36 -4.42 -5.39
N MET A 84 10.29 -5.12 -5.81
CA MET A 84 9.87 -5.21 -7.21
C MET A 84 9.44 -3.84 -7.79
N GLY A 85 8.96 -2.93 -6.94
CA GLY A 85 8.64 -1.55 -7.33
C GLY A 85 9.89 -0.73 -7.66
N VAL A 86 10.99 -0.96 -6.93
CA VAL A 86 12.28 -0.29 -7.12
C VAL A 86 13.02 -0.85 -8.34
N LYS A 87 13.23 -2.17 -8.39
CA LYS A 87 13.86 -2.85 -9.53
C LYS A 87 12.76 -3.37 -10.45
N ARG A 88 12.50 -2.72 -11.57
CA ARG A 88 11.47 -3.18 -12.52
C ARG A 88 12.03 -4.17 -13.53
N LEU A 89 11.67 -5.44 -13.40
CA LEU A 89 11.98 -6.48 -14.40
C LEU A 89 10.88 -6.58 -15.48
N PRO A 90 11.20 -7.11 -16.68
CA PRO A 90 10.28 -7.17 -17.81
C PRO A 90 8.99 -7.95 -17.55
N SER A 91 9.03 -8.94 -16.67
CA SER A 91 7.87 -9.72 -16.26
C SER A 91 7.89 -10.09 -14.78
N TYR A 92 6.72 -10.43 -14.24
CA TYR A 92 6.61 -10.90 -12.86
C TYR A 92 7.42 -12.20 -12.61
N ARG A 93 7.55 -13.05 -13.64
CA ARG A 93 8.30 -14.31 -13.54
C ARG A 93 9.79 -14.08 -13.40
N ASP A 94 10.29 -12.96 -13.92
CA ASP A 94 11.71 -12.64 -13.88
C ASP A 94 12.20 -12.35 -12.44
N TYR A 95 11.33 -11.86 -11.55
CA TYR A 95 11.65 -11.70 -10.12
C TYR A 95 11.93 -13.01 -9.40
N TRP A 96 11.46 -14.11 -9.96
CA TRP A 96 11.62 -15.46 -9.42
C TRP A 96 12.57 -16.30 -10.28
N SER A 97 13.23 -15.68 -11.25
CA SER A 97 14.18 -16.35 -12.14
C SER A 97 15.53 -16.50 -11.44
N THR A 98 16.13 -17.69 -11.56
CA THR A 98 17.49 -17.97 -11.08
C THR A 98 18.54 -17.72 -12.16
N SER A 99 18.20 -16.98 -13.22
CA SER A 99 19.11 -16.69 -14.33
C SER A 99 20.12 -15.63 -13.91
N ASP A 100 21.41 -15.97 -13.97
CA ASP A 100 22.50 -15.07 -13.62
C ASP A 100 22.52 -13.77 -14.44
N ILE A 101 21.93 -13.77 -15.65
CA ILE A 101 21.81 -12.59 -16.52
C ILE A 101 20.88 -11.52 -15.92
N LEU A 102 19.99 -11.90 -15.01
CA LEU A 102 19.02 -10.99 -14.36
C LEU A 102 19.46 -10.53 -12.97
N HIS A 103 20.57 -11.07 -12.45
CA HIS A 103 21.15 -10.65 -11.18
C HIS A 103 21.85 -9.29 -11.33
N ASP A 104 21.72 -8.44 -10.32
CA ASP A 104 22.47 -7.18 -10.27
C ASP A 104 23.96 -7.49 -10.02
N PRO A 105 24.89 -6.69 -10.55
CA PRO A 105 26.33 -6.83 -10.28
C PRO A 105 26.69 -6.60 -8.81
#